data_AF-E3FUF8-F1
#
_entry.id   AF-E3FUF8-F1
#
_cell.length_a   1.000
_cell.length_b   1.000
_cell.length_c   1.000
_cell.angle_alpha   90.00
_cell.angle_beta   90.00
_cell.angle_gamma   90.00
#
_symmetry.space_group_name_H-M   'P 1'
#
loop_
_entity.id
_entity.type
_entity.pdbx_description
1 polymer ?
#
loop_
_entity_poly.entity_id
_entity_poly.type
_entity_poly.pdbx_seq_one_letter_code
_entity_poly.pdbx_strand_id
1 'polypeptide(L)'
;MYIGETRVERLACFIEGYHACLQANGSESDEYERFMEWLRDIKQEASGKEWPAKYRLDCHGDHEQAIRKYLDLVAEFASMEKVSAALQTGDAETPARSQAGTLDVLCRVRQEMIQGQLAVPLSEASAECFETFVEGCHACMLANGFADEEYGHFFEWLRDVKKEMPGEGWPAKFLRDCYGDHVQAIRRYLDFVAEFRNLSRIARLERE
;
A
#
# COMPACT_ATOMS: atom_id res chain seq x y z
N MET A 1 -2.78 7.18 -12.39
CA MET A 1 -3.16 6.59 -11.09
C MET A 1 -4.46 7.23 -10.66
N TYR A 2 -5.56 6.49 -10.64
CA TYR A 2 -6.87 6.98 -10.21
C TYR A 2 -7.04 6.53 -8.75
N ILE A 3 -7.07 7.47 -7.80
CA ILE A 3 -7.15 7.18 -6.36
C ILE A 3 -8.62 6.91 -5.91
N GLY A 4 -9.57 6.87 -6.85
CA GLY A 4 -10.99 6.84 -6.50
C GLY A 4 -11.46 8.19 -5.94
N GLU A 5 -12.45 8.16 -5.05
CA GLU A 5 -12.93 9.33 -4.32
C GLU A 5 -11.78 9.96 -3.51
N THR A 6 -11.59 11.27 -3.64
CA THR A 6 -10.44 11.99 -3.10
C THR A 6 -10.52 12.08 -1.57
N ARG A 7 -9.91 11.11 -0.89
CA ARG A 7 -9.87 11.00 0.57
C ARG A 7 -8.42 10.92 1.05
N VAL A 8 -8.08 11.69 2.08
CA VAL A 8 -6.71 11.74 2.62
C VAL A 8 -6.27 10.40 3.21
N GLU A 9 -7.21 9.64 3.76
CA GLU A 9 -6.99 8.31 4.31
C GLU A 9 -6.60 7.31 3.20
N ARG A 10 -7.18 7.45 1.99
CA ARG A 10 -6.81 6.63 0.82
C ARG A 10 -5.39 6.91 0.36
N LEU A 11 -4.97 8.18 0.34
CA LEU A 11 -3.58 8.53 0.05
C LEU A 11 -2.62 7.96 1.10
N ALA A 12 -2.98 8.04 2.38
CA ALA A 12 -2.16 7.48 3.46
C ALA A 12 -1.99 5.97 3.31
N CYS A 13 -3.07 5.21 3.07
CA CYS A 13 -2.99 3.76 2.87
C CYS A 13 -2.22 3.38 1.61
N PHE A 14 -2.35 4.15 0.51
CA PHE A 14 -1.53 3.97 -0.68
C PHE A 14 -0.03 4.09 -0.35
N ILE A 15 0.36 5.14 0.37
CA ILE A 15 1.76 5.35 0.80
C ILE A 15 2.22 4.19 1.69
N GLU A 16 1.40 3.76 2.67
CA GLU A 16 1.70 2.61 3.53
C GLU A 16 1.92 1.31 2.73
N GLY A 17 1.11 1.06 1.70
CA GLY A 17 1.28 -0.08 0.80
C GLY A 17 2.59 -0.03 0.03
N TYR A 18 2.93 1.14 -0.51
CA TYR A 18 4.20 1.36 -1.20
C TYR A 18 5.38 1.05 -0.26
N HIS A 19 5.35 1.55 0.97
CA HIS A 19 6.38 1.28 1.99
C HIS A 19 6.44 -0.19 2.39
N ALA A 20 5.30 -0.84 2.59
CA ALA A 20 5.26 -2.25 2.94
C ALA A 20 5.92 -3.13 1.86
N CYS A 21 5.76 -2.76 0.59
CA CYS A 21 6.42 -3.41 -0.54
C CYS A 21 7.93 -3.14 -0.56
N LEU A 22 8.39 -1.90 -0.38
CA LEU A 22 9.82 -1.59 -0.27
C LEU A 22 10.50 -2.38 0.86
N GLN A 23 9.90 -2.38 2.05
CA GLN A 23 10.39 -3.11 3.22
C GLN A 23 10.44 -4.62 2.96
N ALA A 24 9.42 -5.20 2.32
CA ALA A 24 9.41 -6.62 1.96
C ALA A 24 10.54 -6.99 0.99
N ASN A 25 11.01 -6.02 0.20
CA ASN A 25 12.12 -6.16 -0.73
C ASN A 25 13.49 -5.76 -0.14
N GLY A 26 13.55 -5.47 1.17
CA GLY A 26 14.78 -5.08 1.86
C GLY A 26 15.33 -3.72 1.41
N SER A 27 14.49 -2.90 0.77
CA SER A 27 14.77 -1.50 0.50
C SER A 27 14.15 -0.68 1.62
N GLU A 28 14.97 -0.10 2.49
CA GLU A 28 14.48 0.93 3.40
C GLU A 28 14.28 2.21 2.58
N SER A 29 13.14 2.87 2.77
CA SER A 29 12.94 4.19 2.19
C SER A 29 13.51 5.21 3.17
N ASP A 30 14.84 5.28 3.23
CA ASP A 30 15.55 6.25 4.06
C ASP A 30 15.03 7.68 3.80
N GLU A 31 14.60 7.97 2.56
CA GLU A 31 14.00 9.26 2.20
C GLU A 31 12.65 9.53 2.87
N TYR A 32 11.75 8.55 2.93
CA TYR A 32 10.47 8.74 3.59
C TYR A 32 10.58 8.83 5.10
N GLU A 33 11.47 8.04 5.70
CA GLU A 33 11.75 8.14 7.14
C GLU A 33 12.32 9.52 7.46
N ARG A 34 13.31 9.99 6.70
CA ARG A 34 13.85 11.36 6.82
C ARG A 34 12.78 12.44 6.61
N PHE A 35 11.86 12.25 5.66
CA PHE A 35 10.74 13.16 5.47
C PHE A 35 9.83 13.20 6.71
N MET A 36 9.51 12.04 7.29
CA MET A 36 8.68 11.95 8.49
C MET A 36 9.37 12.54 9.73
N GLU A 37 10.69 12.35 9.87
CA GLU A 37 11.49 13.00 10.90
C GLU A 37 11.54 14.51 10.69
N TRP A 38 11.73 14.98 9.46
CA TRP A 38 11.70 16.41 9.15
C TRP A 38 10.34 17.04 9.46
N LEU A 39 9.23 16.37 9.14
CA LEU A 39 7.90 16.82 9.52
C LEU A 39 7.76 16.98 11.04
N ARG A 40 8.22 15.99 11.80
CA ARG A 40 8.13 15.98 13.27
C ARG A 40 9.06 17.01 13.91
N ASP A 41 10.34 17.01 13.54
CA ASP A 41 11.39 17.69 14.29
C ASP A 41 11.62 19.12 13.80
N ILE A 42 11.46 19.36 12.49
CA ILE A 42 11.68 20.67 11.88
C ILE A 42 10.36 21.43 11.71
N LYS A 43 9.35 20.79 11.12
CA LYS A 43 8.05 21.43 10.88
C LYS A 43 7.13 21.43 12.10
N GLN A 44 7.41 20.58 13.10
CA GLN A 44 6.53 20.35 14.25
C GLN A 44 5.10 20.03 13.82
N GLU A 45 4.98 19.31 12.71
CA GLU A 45 3.73 18.82 12.14
C GLU A 45 3.48 17.36 12.54
N ALA A 46 2.24 16.89 12.38
CA ALA A 46 1.97 15.45 12.56
C ALA A 46 2.72 14.64 11.50
N SER A 47 3.22 13.47 11.92
CA SER A 47 4.00 12.55 11.10
C SER A 47 3.50 11.11 11.28
N GLY A 48 4.02 10.19 10.47
CA GLY A 48 3.67 8.77 10.55
C GLY A 48 2.18 8.53 10.33
N LYS A 49 1.47 8.01 11.34
CA LYS A 49 0.05 7.63 11.24
C LYS A 49 -0.91 8.76 11.57
N GLU A 50 -0.41 9.85 12.15
CA GLU A 50 -1.26 10.90 12.72
C GLU A 50 -1.60 12.00 11.71
N TRP A 51 -0.77 12.18 10.68
CA TRP A 51 -0.92 13.27 9.72
C TRP A 51 -2.26 13.27 8.96
N PRO A 52 -2.85 12.13 8.54
CA PRO A 52 -4.09 12.17 7.77
C PRO A 52 -5.24 12.76 8.59
N ALA A 53 -5.37 12.32 9.85
CA ALA A 53 -6.39 12.80 10.77
C ALA A 53 -6.16 14.27 11.15
N LYS A 54 -4.91 14.66 11.43
CA LYS A 54 -4.57 16.05 11.74
C LYS A 54 -4.88 16.98 10.56
N TYR A 55 -4.42 16.65 9.36
CA TYR A 55 -4.57 17.55 8.22
C TYR A 55 -6.02 17.65 7.77
N ARG A 56 -6.78 16.56 7.88
CA ARG A 56 -8.23 16.61 7.72
C ARG A 56 -8.88 17.57 8.70
N LEU A 57 -8.49 17.52 9.99
CA LEU A 57 -9.03 18.41 11.01
C LEU A 57 -8.65 19.88 10.74
N ASP A 58 -7.38 20.13 10.45
CA ASP A 58 -6.85 21.47 10.14
C ASP A 58 -7.55 22.09 8.91
N CYS A 59 -7.90 21.26 7.92
CA CYS A 59 -8.62 21.65 6.71
C CYS A 59 -10.15 21.54 6.83
N HIS A 60 -10.69 21.50 8.05
CA HIS A 60 -12.15 21.47 8.31
C HIS A 60 -12.89 20.32 7.62
N GLY A 61 -12.23 19.19 7.42
CA GLY A 61 -12.78 18.02 6.73
C GLY A 61 -12.57 18.01 5.22
N ASP A 62 -11.98 19.05 4.63
CA ASP A 62 -11.67 19.11 3.20
C ASP A 62 -10.47 18.20 2.87
N HIS A 63 -10.77 17.08 2.23
CA HIS A 63 -9.78 16.07 1.86
C HIS A 63 -8.82 16.54 0.77
N GLU A 64 -9.29 17.34 -0.20
CA GLU A 64 -8.43 17.85 -1.27
C GLU A 64 -7.40 18.83 -0.71
N GLN A 65 -7.84 19.73 0.18
CA GLN A 65 -6.94 20.66 0.85
C GLN A 65 -5.96 19.94 1.79
N ALA A 66 -6.41 18.91 2.52
CA ALA A 66 -5.54 18.11 3.37
C ALA A 66 -4.45 17.37 2.57
N ILE A 67 -4.83 16.79 1.42
CA ILE A 67 -3.88 16.17 0.48
C ILE A 67 -2.92 17.21 -0.07
N ARG A 68 -3.42 18.38 -0.49
CA ARG A 68 -2.59 19.44 -1.03
C ARG A 68 -1.57 19.94 -0.01
N LYS A 69 -1.98 20.15 1.25
CA LYS A 69 -1.09 20.50 2.36
C LYS A 69 0.06 19.48 2.48
N TYR A 70 -0.26 18.19 2.47
CA TYR A 70 0.74 17.13 2.53
C TYR A 70 1.70 17.18 1.32
N LEU A 71 1.16 17.30 0.11
CA LEU A 71 1.95 17.34 -1.12
C LEU A 71 2.84 18.59 -1.22
N ASP A 72 2.39 19.74 -0.72
CA ASP A 72 3.20 20.96 -0.64
C ASP A 72 4.40 20.75 0.31
N LEU A 73 4.21 20.05 1.44
CA LEU A 73 5.30 19.68 2.36
C LEU A 73 6.28 18.68 1.74
N VAL A 74 5.78 17.69 0.99
CA VAL A 74 6.63 16.75 0.23
C VAL A 74 7.47 17.51 -0.80
N ALA A 75 6.86 18.45 -1.53
CA ALA A 75 7.56 19.27 -2.52
C ALA A 75 8.63 20.17 -1.88
N GLU A 76 8.33 20.74 -0.72
CA GLU A 76 9.29 21.53 0.06
C GLU A 76 10.49 20.67 0.49
N PHE A 77 10.24 19.51 1.10
CA PHE A 77 11.30 18.59 1.52
C PHE A 77 12.17 18.13 0.35
N ALA A 78 11.54 17.70 -0.76
CA ALA A 78 12.27 17.28 -1.96
C ALA A 78 13.12 18.41 -2.55
N SER A 79 12.70 19.66 -2.42
CA SER A 79 13.49 20.82 -2.84
C SER A 79 14.71 21.03 -1.95
N MET A 80 14.59 20.80 -0.63
CA MET A 80 15.71 20.84 0.31
C MET A 80 16.71 19.70 0.05
N GLU A 81 16.23 18.48 -0.11
CA GLU A 81 17.07 17.30 -0.38
C GLU A 81 17.83 17.42 -1.69
N LYS A 82 17.23 17.96 -2.75
CA LYS A 82 17.94 18.22 -4.02
C LYS A 82 19.12 19.17 -3.86
N VAL A 83 19.00 20.19 -3.00
CA VAL A 83 20.12 21.09 -2.69
C VAL A 83 21.21 20.37 -1.90
N SER A 84 20.83 19.45 -1.00
CA SER A 84 21.75 18.61 -0.22
C SER A 84 22.48 17.56 -1.08
N ALA A 85 21.76 16.85 -1.93
CA ALA A 85 22.27 15.80 -2.82
C ALA A 85 23.16 16.36 -3.94
N ALA A 86 22.92 17.59 -4.42
CA ALA A 86 23.81 18.26 -5.37
C ALA A 86 25.24 18.48 -4.81
N LEU A 87 25.44 18.28 -3.51
CA LEU A 87 26.73 18.40 -2.83
C LEU A 87 27.40 17.05 -2.51
N GLN A 88 26.74 15.91 -2.77
CA GLN A 88 27.25 14.57 -2.44
C GLN A 88 26.90 13.58 -3.56
N THR A 89 27.88 13.22 -4.39
CA THR A 89 27.75 12.16 -5.39
C THR A 89 28.32 10.85 -4.88
N GLY A 90 27.50 9.81 -4.82
CA GLY A 90 27.93 8.43 -4.62
C GLY A 90 26.81 7.46 -4.96
N ASP A 91 26.93 6.79 -6.10
CA ASP A 91 26.03 5.72 -6.52
C ASP A 91 26.25 4.46 -5.66
N ALA A 92 25.14 3.84 -5.25
CA ALA A 92 25.14 2.49 -4.69
C ALA A 92 24.25 1.60 -5.56
N GLU A 93 24.86 0.61 -6.21
CA GLU A 93 24.16 -0.49 -6.87
C GLU A 93 23.52 -1.41 -5.82
N THR A 94 22.21 -1.62 -5.92
CA THR A 94 21.47 -2.57 -5.09
C THR A 94 21.55 -3.98 -5.68
N PRO A 95 21.95 -5.00 -4.90
CA PRO A 95 22.05 -6.37 -5.40
C PRO A 95 20.67 -7.00 -5.59
N ALA A 96 20.54 -7.80 -6.66
CA ALA A 96 19.35 -8.58 -6.96
C ALA A 96 19.08 -9.66 -5.89
N ARG A 97 18.19 -9.36 -4.94
CA ARG A 97 17.53 -10.37 -4.09
C ARG A 97 16.24 -10.82 -4.75
N SER A 98 15.79 -12.04 -4.43
CA SER A 98 14.45 -12.51 -4.79
C SER A 98 13.41 -11.54 -4.24
N GLN A 99 12.67 -10.89 -5.11
CA GLN A 99 11.75 -9.82 -4.74
C GLN A 99 10.38 -10.35 -4.34
N ALA A 100 9.85 -9.81 -3.25
CA ALA A 100 8.50 -10.04 -2.78
C ALA A 100 7.52 -9.21 -3.64
N GLY A 101 6.64 -9.89 -4.38
CA GLY A 101 5.58 -9.25 -5.16
C GLY A 101 4.39 -8.83 -4.29
N THR A 102 3.37 -8.20 -4.88
CA THR A 102 2.19 -7.74 -4.12
C THR A 102 1.52 -8.87 -3.34
N LEU A 103 1.39 -10.05 -3.94
CA LEU A 103 0.78 -11.20 -3.27
C LEU A 103 1.61 -11.70 -2.06
N ASP A 104 2.95 -11.53 -2.05
CA ASP A 104 3.79 -11.88 -0.90
C ASP A 104 3.49 -10.98 0.30
N VAL A 105 3.37 -9.67 0.05
CA VAL A 105 2.99 -8.69 1.07
C VAL A 105 1.61 -9.02 1.62
N LEU A 106 0.64 -9.31 0.75
CA LEU A 106 -0.72 -9.65 1.16
C LEU A 106 -0.79 -10.96 1.97
N CYS A 107 0.00 -11.98 1.60
CA CYS A 107 0.12 -13.21 2.40
C CYS A 107 0.68 -12.93 3.80
N ARG A 108 1.67 -12.03 3.92
CA ARG A 108 2.21 -11.60 5.22
C ARG A 108 1.14 -10.90 6.05
N VAL A 109 0.42 -9.94 5.47
CA VAL A 109 -0.70 -9.23 6.14
C VAL A 109 -1.75 -10.21 6.64
N ARG A 110 -2.12 -11.21 5.82
CA ARG A 110 -3.05 -12.27 6.24
C ARG A 110 -2.54 -13.04 7.46
N GLN A 111 -1.25 -13.37 7.48
CA GLN A 111 -0.66 -14.11 8.59
C GLN A 111 -0.66 -13.27 9.88
N GLU A 112 -0.32 -11.98 9.79
CA GLU A 112 -0.40 -11.02 10.89
C GLU A 112 -1.83 -10.89 11.42
N MET A 113 -2.84 -10.85 10.53
CA MET A 113 -4.26 -10.84 10.92
C MET A 113 -4.67 -12.09 11.69
N ILE A 114 -4.26 -13.28 11.23
CA ILE A 114 -4.58 -14.55 11.90
C ILE A 114 -3.93 -14.60 13.29
N GLN A 115 -2.72 -14.04 13.43
CA GLN A 115 -1.98 -13.98 14.68
C GLN A 115 -2.46 -12.88 15.63
N GLY A 116 -3.39 -12.02 15.20
CA GLY A 116 -3.83 -10.86 15.97
C GLY A 116 -2.74 -9.79 16.13
N GLN A 117 -1.75 -9.79 15.24
CA GLN A 117 -0.59 -8.90 15.25
C GLN A 117 -0.67 -7.80 14.19
N LEU A 118 -1.85 -7.64 13.57
CA LEU A 118 -2.06 -6.63 12.55
C LEU A 118 -1.65 -5.26 13.09
N ALA A 119 -0.74 -4.59 12.39
CA ALA A 119 -0.40 -3.22 12.74
C ALA A 119 -1.69 -2.38 12.76
N VAL A 120 -1.83 -1.54 13.79
CA VAL A 120 -3.02 -0.74 14.10
C VAL A 120 -3.64 0.09 12.94
N PRO A 121 -2.94 0.54 11.87
CA PRO A 121 -3.60 1.29 10.79
C PRO A 121 -4.61 0.43 10.02
N LEU A 122 -4.34 -0.87 9.89
CA LEU A 122 -5.22 -1.80 9.18
C LEU A 122 -6.41 -2.27 10.03
N SER A 123 -6.33 -2.16 11.36
CA SER A 123 -7.44 -2.53 12.25
C SER A 123 -8.59 -1.51 12.25
N GLU A 124 -8.32 -0.27 11.81
CA GLU A 124 -9.34 0.76 11.55
C GLU A 124 -9.63 0.94 10.05
N ALA A 125 -8.91 0.21 9.19
CA ALA A 125 -8.99 0.40 7.74
C ALA A 125 -10.31 -0.14 7.17
N SER A 126 -10.95 0.70 6.36
CA SER A 126 -12.02 0.26 5.48
C SER A 126 -11.46 -0.63 4.36
N ALA A 127 -12.31 -1.47 3.76
CA ALA A 127 -11.95 -2.24 2.57
C ALA A 127 -11.48 -1.36 1.40
N GLU A 128 -11.95 -0.11 1.31
CA GLU A 128 -11.49 0.88 0.32
C GLU A 128 -10.06 1.36 0.62
N CYS A 129 -9.75 1.63 1.88
CA CYS A 129 -8.38 1.94 2.30
C CYS A 129 -7.46 0.74 2.03
N PHE A 130 -7.93 -0.48 2.30
CA PHE A 130 -7.17 -1.69 2.00
C PHE A 130 -6.91 -1.86 0.50
N GLU A 131 -7.89 -1.58 -0.36
CA GLU A 131 -7.69 -1.55 -1.81
C GLU A 131 -6.56 -0.61 -2.21
N THR A 132 -6.56 0.63 -1.70
CA THR A 132 -5.47 1.59 -2.00
C THR A 132 -4.12 1.17 -1.44
N PHE A 133 -4.09 0.46 -0.30
CA PHE A 133 -2.86 -0.17 0.19
C PHE A 133 -2.35 -1.21 -0.82
N VAL A 134 -3.21 -2.05 -1.38
CA VAL A 134 -2.80 -3.02 -2.40
C VAL A 134 -2.30 -2.31 -3.67
N GLU A 135 -2.96 -1.24 -4.10
CA GLU A 135 -2.51 -0.40 -5.22
C GLU A 135 -1.13 0.21 -4.96
N GLY A 136 -0.85 0.62 -3.73
CA GLY A 136 0.46 1.11 -3.29
C GLY A 136 1.56 0.06 -3.45
N CYS A 137 1.29 -1.18 -3.00
CA CYS A 137 2.21 -2.30 -3.20
C CYS A 137 2.50 -2.54 -4.70
N HIS A 138 1.45 -2.57 -5.52
CA HIS A 138 1.59 -2.80 -6.95
C HIS A 138 2.33 -1.67 -7.66
N ALA A 139 2.05 -0.42 -7.30
CA ALA A 139 2.74 0.76 -7.81
C ALA A 139 4.23 0.73 -7.47
N CYS A 140 4.61 0.26 -6.28
CA CYS A 140 6.00 0.06 -5.90
C CYS A 140 6.71 -0.93 -6.82
N MET A 141 6.09 -2.08 -7.13
CA MET A 141 6.67 -3.05 -8.06
C MET A 141 6.91 -2.44 -9.45
N LEU A 142 5.91 -1.75 -10.00
CA LEU A 142 6.00 -1.11 -11.30
C LEU A 142 7.07 -0.01 -11.34
N ALA A 143 7.13 0.84 -10.32
CA ALA A 143 8.10 1.93 -10.22
C ALA A 143 9.56 1.44 -10.16
N ASN A 144 9.77 0.25 -9.59
CA ASN A 144 11.08 -0.39 -9.53
C ASN A 144 11.39 -1.27 -10.76
N GLY A 145 10.54 -1.24 -11.80
CA GLY A 145 10.77 -1.93 -13.07
C GLY A 145 10.35 -3.40 -13.10
N PHE A 146 9.55 -3.84 -12.12
CA PHE A 146 9.09 -5.21 -12.02
C PHE A 146 7.65 -5.34 -12.50
N ALA A 147 7.43 -6.22 -13.48
CA ALA A 147 6.09 -6.63 -13.88
C ALA A 147 5.55 -7.60 -12.82
N ASP A 148 4.61 -7.14 -12.01
CA ASP A 148 3.91 -8.00 -11.02
C ASP A 148 2.86 -8.87 -11.71
N GLU A 149 3.32 -9.74 -12.61
CA GLU A 149 2.47 -10.58 -13.47
C GLU A 149 1.60 -11.54 -12.64
N GLU A 150 2.14 -12.06 -11.54
CA GLU A 150 1.42 -12.98 -10.66
C GLU A 150 0.22 -12.27 -10.00
N TYR A 151 0.35 -11.00 -9.63
CA TYR A 151 -0.77 -10.20 -9.15
C TYR A 151 -1.80 -9.93 -10.27
N GLY A 152 -1.35 -9.69 -11.50
CA GLY A 152 -2.23 -9.63 -12.67
C GLY A 152 -3.03 -10.91 -12.88
N HIS A 153 -2.37 -12.07 -12.81
CA HIS A 153 -3.01 -13.38 -12.96
C HIS A 153 -3.99 -13.69 -11.81
N PHE A 154 -3.70 -13.22 -10.59
CA PHE A 154 -4.64 -13.31 -9.48
C PHE A 154 -5.94 -12.58 -9.79
N PHE A 155 -5.87 -11.36 -10.35
CA PHE A 155 -7.07 -10.61 -10.74
C PHE A 155 -7.88 -11.31 -11.83
N GLU A 156 -7.20 -11.84 -12.85
CA GLU A 156 -7.85 -12.60 -13.92
C GLU A 156 -8.51 -13.86 -13.37
N TRP A 157 -7.84 -14.59 -12.49
CA TRP A 157 -8.42 -15.76 -11.81
C TRP A 157 -9.64 -15.39 -10.96
N LEU A 158 -9.55 -14.30 -10.19
CA LEU A 158 -10.64 -13.85 -9.33
C LEU A 158 -11.87 -13.41 -10.16
N ARG A 159 -11.65 -12.82 -11.34
CA ARG A 159 -12.69 -12.42 -12.29
C ARG A 159 -13.27 -13.59 -13.08
N ASP A 160 -12.42 -14.38 -13.72
CA ASP A 160 -12.86 -15.33 -14.75
C ASP A 160 -13.18 -16.71 -14.17
N VAL A 161 -12.44 -17.15 -13.15
CA VAL A 161 -12.63 -18.44 -12.50
C VAL A 161 -13.58 -18.32 -11.32
N LYS A 162 -13.27 -17.43 -10.37
CA LYS A 162 -14.09 -17.25 -9.16
C LYS A 162 -15.36 -16.45 -9.43
N LYS A 163 -15.35 -15.56 -10.43
CA LYS A 163 -16.45 -14.62 -10.71
C LYS A 163 -16.79 -13.73 -9.51
N GLU A 164 -15.77 -13.40 -8.74
CA GLU A 164 -15.86 -12.63 -7.49
C GLU A 164 -15.36 -11.18 -7.69
N MET A 165 -15.01 -10.77 -8.93
CA MET A 165 -14.56 -9.43 -9.30
C MET A 165 -15.56 -8.74 -10.25
N PRO A 166 -16.57 -8.01 -9.73
CA PRO A 166 -17.49 -7.24 -10.56
C PRO A 166 -16.86 -5.92 -11.00
N GLY A 167 -17.46 -5.26 -12.00
CA GLY A 167 -16.93 -4.02 -12.58
C GLY A 167 -16.81 -2.82 -11.63
N GLU A 168 -17.43 -2.88 -10.44
CA GLU A 168 -17.35 -1.89 -9.36
C GLU A 168 -16.16 -2.13 -8.39
N GLY A 169 -15.40 -3.21 -8.56
CA GLY A 169 -14.29 -3.60 -7.68
C GLY A 169 -14.67 -4.60 -6.58
N TRP A 170 -13.67 -5.27 -6.02
CA TRP A 170 -13.86 -6.24 -4.94
C TRP A 170 -14.34 -5.62 -3.61
N PRO A 171 -13.94 -4.38 -3.20
CA PRO A 171 -14.37 -3.85 -1.90
C PRO A 171 -15.87 -3.71 -1.83
N ALA A 172 -16.50 -3.11 -2.85
CA ALA A 172 -17.94 -2.90 -2.91
C ALA A 172 -18.72 -4.21 -2.79
N LYS A 173 -18.29 -5.23 -3.52
CA LYS A 173 -18.93 -6.54 -3.48
C LYS A 173 -18.75 -7.25 -2.14
N PHE A 174 -17.52 -7.39 -1.66
CA PHE A 174 -17.26 -8.14 -0.43
C PHE A 174 -17.85 -7.44 0.78
N LEU A 175 -17.95 -6.10 0.78
CA LEU A 175 -18.72 -5.39 1.79
C LEU A 175 -20.20 -5.76 1.76
N ARG A 176 -20.84 -5.81 0.59
CA ARG A 176 -22.24 -6.26 0.53
C ARG A 176 -22.41 -7.70 1.01
N ASP A 177 -21.52 -8.60 0.60
CA ASP A 177 -21.58 -10.01 1.00
C ASP A 177 -21.31 -10.20 2.51
N CYS A 178 -20.51 -9.31 3.10
CA CYS A 178 -20.19 -9.30 4.53
C CYS A 178 -21.05 -8.31 5.34
N TYR A 179 -22.21 -7.87 4.83
CA TYR A 179 -23.14 -6.98 5.52
C TYR A 179 -22.53 -5.67 6.05
N GLY A 180 -21.54 -5.13 5.33
CA GLY A 180 -20.81 -3.91 5.68
C GLY A 180 -19.61 -4.13 6.61
N ASP A 181 -19.30 -5.38 6.99
CA ASP A 181 -18.12 -5.68 7.82
C ASP A 181 -16.83 -5.59 6.99
N HIS A 182 -16.11 -4.49 7.14
CA HIS A 182 -14.84 -4.24 6.45
C HIS A 182 -13.77 -5.27 6.79
N VAL A 183 -13.66 -5.69 8.05
CA VAL A 183 -12.64 -6.65 8.48
C VAL A 183 -12.90 -8.00 7.83
N GLN A 184 -14.16 -8.43 7.78
CA GLN A 184 -14.53 -9.68 7.10
C GLN A 184 -14.36 -9.59 5.58
N ALA A 185 -14.68 -8.45 4.97
CA ALA A 185 -14.44 -8.22 3.55
C ALA A 185 -12.94 -8.32 3.19
N ILE A 186 -12.06 -7.72 3.99
CA ILE A 186 -10.61 -7.80 3.84
C ILE A 186 -10.13 -9.24 4.04
N ARG A 187 -10.62 -9.93 5.09
CA ARG A 187 -10.29 -11.36 5.32
C ARG A 187 -10.65 -12.23 4.14
N ARG A 188 -11.86 -12.04 3.59
CA ARG A 188 -12.33 -12.78 2.41
C ARG A 188 -11.40 -12.56 1.21
N TYR A 189 -11.01 -11.32 0.95
CA TYR A 189 -10.05 -11.02 -0.11
C TYR A 189 -8.69 -11.71 0.12
N LEU A 190 -8.17 -11.64 1.34
CA LEU A 190 -6.90 -12.28 1.71
C LEU A 190 -6.97 -13.81 1.63
N ASP A 191 -8.12 -14.41 1.92
CA ASP A 191 -8.34 -15.86 1.75
C ASP A 191 -8.26 -16.26 0.27
N PHE A 192 -8.81 -15.46 -0.65
CA PHE A 192 -8.63 -15.68 -2.09
C PHE A 192 -7.17 -15.54 -2.53
N VAL A 193 -6.44 -14.56 -1.99
CA VAL A 193 -4.99 -14.42 -2.23
C VAL A 193 -4.25 -15.69 -1.82
N ALA A 194 -4.52 -16.20 -0.62
CA ALA A 194 -3.89 -17.42 -0.11
C ALA A 194 -4.28 -18.66 -0.93
N GLU A 195 -5.55 -18.77 -1.34
CA GLU A 195 -6.02 -19.84 -2.21
C GLU A 195 -5.28 -19.84 -3.55
N PHE A 196 -5.21 -18.68 -4.21
CA PHE A 196 -4.51 -18.55 -5.50
C PHE A 196 -3.02 -18.88 -5.41
N ARG A 197 -2.35 -18.42 -4.34
CA ARG A 197 -0.93 -18.73 -4.08
C ARG A 197 -0.71 -20.23 -3.91
N ASN A 198 -1.58 -20.92 -3.20
CA ASN A 198 -1.50 -22.37 -3.03
C ASN A 198 -1.69 -23.11 -4.36
N LEU A 199 -2.67 -22.72 -5.17
CA LEU A 199 -2.91 -23.30 -6.50
C LEU A 199 -1.72 -23.08 -7.44
N SER A 200 -1.20 -21.86 -7.47
CA SER A 200 -0.04 -21.49 -8.31
C SER A 200 1.21 -22.28 -7.94
N ARG A 201 1.42 -22.54 -6.64
CA ARG A 201 2.52 -23.38 -6.16
C ARG A 201 2.36 -24.83 -6.59
N ILE A 202 1.16 -25.41 -6.45
CA ILE A 202 0.89 -26.80 -6.86
C ILE A 202 1.12 -26.96 -8.36
N ALA A 203 0.59 -26.04 -9.18
CA ALA A 203 0.76 -26.09 -10.63
C ALA A 203 2.23 -25.92 -11.09
N ARG A 204 3.09 -25.25 -10.29
CA ARG A 204 4.54 -25.17 -10.57
C ARG A 204 5.23 -26.51 -10.28
N LEU A 205 4.91 -27.16 -9.16
CA LEU A 205 5.48 -28.44 -8.76
C LEU A 205 5.09 -29.61 -9.69
N GLU A 206 3.92 -29.54 -10.32
CA GLU A 206 3.49 -30.56 -11.30
C GLU A 206 4.17 -30.42 -12.68
N ARG A 207 4.91 -29.34 -12.91
CA ARG A 207 5.62 -29.05 -14.17
C ARG A 207 7.13 -29.28 -14.10
N GLU A 208 7.65 -29.62 -12.93
CA GLU A 208 9.07 -29.97 -12.66
C GLU A 208 9.25 -31.49 -12.56
#